data_AF-A0A0Q6X0M3-F1
#
_entry.id   AF-A0A0Q6X0M3-F1
#
_cell.length_a   1.000
_cell.length_b   1.000
_cell.length_c   1.000
_cell.angle_alpha   90.00
_cell.angle_beta   90.00
_cell.angle_gamma   90.00
#
_symmetry.space_group_name_H-M   'P 1'
#
loop_
_entity.id
_entity.type
_entity.pdbx_description
1 polymer ?
#
loop_
_entity_poly.entity_id
_entity_poly.type
_entity_poly.pdbx_seq_one_letter_code
_entity_poly.pdbx_strand_id
1 'polypeptide(L)' 'MVTMPDIHVPTLFALLGPAFLLLGAGRCLAARAWHPQGRTWLIVGTVFSAVAVWLHLHPA' A
#
# COMPACT_ATOMS: atom_id res chain seq x y z
N MET A 1 -12.84 16.85 -24.87
CA MET A 1 -13.30 16.21 -23.62
C MET A 1 -12.21 15.23 -23.23
N VAL A 2 -11.36 15.55 -22.24
CA VAL A 2 -10.30 14.63 -21.80
C VAL A 2 -10.97 13.59 -20.91
N THR A 3 -11.10 12.36 -21.40
CA THR A 3 -11.55 11.22 -20.60
C THR A 3 -10.47 10.94 -19.56
N MET A 4 -10.76 11.24 -18.30
CA MET A 4 -9.95 10.75 -17.19
C MET A 4 -10.03 9.22 -17.21
N PRO A 5 -8.89 8.49 -17.20
CA PRO A 5 -8.93 7.04 -17.14
C PRO A 5 -9.61 6.60 -15.84
N ASP A 6 -10.57 5.68 -15.95
CA ASP A 6 -11.20 5.06 -14.79
C ASP A 6 -10.12 4.42 -13.90
N ILE A 7 -9.96 4.93 -12.69
CA ILE A 7 -9.01 4.39 -11.73
C ILE A 7 -9.58 3.09 -11.22
N HIS A 8 -8.97 1.98 -11.60
CA HIS A 8 -9.32 0.67 -11.07
C HIS A 8 -8.87 0.55 -9.62
N VAL A 9 -9.79 0.84 -8.69
CA VAL A 9 -9.56 0.89 -7.24
C VAL A 9 -8.87 -0.37 -6.70
N PRO A 10 -9.24 -1.61 -7.09
CA PRO A 10 -8.54 -2.81 -6.63
C PRO A 10 -7.06 -2.82 -7.03
N THR A 11 -6.75 -2.41 -8.26
CA THR A 11 -5.36 -2.30 -8.74
C THR A 11 -4.59 -1.24 -7.96
N LEU A 12 -5.24 -0.12 -7.61
CA LEU A 12 -4.60 0.92 -6.82
C LEU A 12 -4.17 0.42 -5.43
N PHE A 13 -5.03 -0.28 -4.71
CA PHE A 13 -4.67 -0.87 -3.41
C PHE A 13 -3.62 -1.97 -3.55
N ALA A 14 -3.71 -2.80 -4.59
CA ALA A 14 -2.75 -3.87 -4.86
C ALA A 14 -1.33 -3.35 -5.17
N LEU A 15 -1.21 -2.12 -5.69
CA LEU A 15 0.08 -1.47 -5.93
C LEU A 15 0.57 -0.71 -4.70
N LEU A 16 -0.29 0.08 -4.07
CA LEU A 16 0.10 0.92 -2.94
C LEU A 16 0.47 0.09 -1.70
N GLY A 17 -0.22 -1.01 -1.42
CA GLY A 17 0.07 -1.88 -0.27
C GLY A 17 1.53 -2.34 -0.23
N PRO A 18 2.01 -3.08 -1.25
CA PRO A 18 3.40 -3.49 -1.37
C PRO A 18 4.38 -2.31 -1.41
N ALA A 19 4.05 -1.21 -2.09
CA ALA A 19 4.92 -0.04 -2.14
C ALA A 19 5.18 0.54 -0.75
N PHE A 20 4.14 0.74 0.06
CA PHE A 20 4.28 1.23 1.44
C PHE A 20 5.00 0.23 2.36
N LEU A 21 4.80 -1.08 2.17
CA LEU A 21 5.55 -2.10 2.90
C LEU A 21 7.05 -2.03 2.61
N LEU A 22 7.43 -1.95 1.33
CA LEU A 22 8.83 -1.84 0.91
C LEU A 22 9.47 -0.54 1.41
N LEU A 23 8.78 0.59 1.28
CA LEU A 23 9.25 1.88 1.79
C LEU A 23 9.41 1.85 3.31
N GLY A 24 8.43 1.29 4.03
CA GLY A 24 8.46 1.18 5.48
C GLY A 24 9.60 0.31 5.97
N ALA A 25 9.78 -0.87 5.36
CA ALA A 25 10.88 -1.76 5.64
C ALA A 25 12.24 -1.11 5.33
N GLY A 26 12.38 -0.51 4.15
CA GLY A 26 13.59 0.21 3.75
C GLY A 26 13.96 1.33 4.71
N ARG A 27 12.96 2.06 5.24
CA ARG A 27 13.19 3.13 6.23
C ARG A 27 13.66 2.60 7.58
N CYS A 28 13.08 1.50 8.07
CA CYS A 28 13.53 0.85 9.30
C CYS A 28 14.93 0.25 9.15
N LEU A 29 15.23 -0.36 8.01
CA LEU A 29 16.55 -0.91 7.69
C LEU A 29 17.61 0.20 7.61
N ALA A 30 17.33 1.30 6.90
CA ALA A 30 18.24 2.44 6.78
C ALA A 30 18.52 3.11 8.14
N ALA A 31 17.52 3.17 9.02
CA ALA A 31 17.68 3.68 10.37
C ALA A 31 18.35 2.68 11.34
N ARG A 32 18.52 1.41 10.94
CA ARG A 32 18.91 0.29 11.81
C ARG A 32 18.10 0.21 13.12
N ALA A 33 16.87 0.69 13.09
CA ALA A 33 15.99 0.82 14.23
C ALA A 33 14.53 0.93 13.78
N TRP A 34 13.61 0.79 14.73
CA TRP A 34 12.19 1.04 14.50
C TRP A 34 11.93 2.55 14.33
N HIS A 35 12.08 3.03 13.10
CA HIS A 35 11.85 4.43 12.76
C HIS A 35 10.34 4.72 12.73
N PRO A 36 9.83 5.78 13.41
CA PRO A 36 8.40 6.08 13.48
C PRO A 36 7.72 6.15 12.11
N GLN A 37 8.31 6.85 11.14
CA GLN A 37 7.79 6.92 9.78
C GLN A 37 7.76 5.54 9.08
N GLY A 38 8.80 4.72 9.28
CA GLY A 38 8.87 3.40 8.66
C GLY A 38 7.78 2.49 9.20
N ARG A 39 7.53 2.56 10.51
CA ARG A 39 6.43 1.85 11.17
C ARG A 39 5.06 2.31 10.67
N THR A 40 4.84 3.61 10.51
CA THR A 40 3.60 4.14 9.93
C THR A 40 3.38 3.58 8.51
N TRP A 41 4.42 3.58 7.68
CA TRP A 41 4.32 3.05 6.32
C TRP A 41 4.07 1.54 6.29
N LEU A 42 4.66 0.76 7.19
CA LEU A 42 4.35 -0.67 7.32
C LEU A 42 2.88 -0.91 7.68
N ILE A 43 2.32 -0.11 8.59
CA ILE A 43 0.90 -0.20 8.96
C ILE A 43 0.01 0.14 7.76
N VAL A 44 0.26 1.28 7.09
CA VAL A 44 -0.51 1.71 5.92
C VAL A 44 -0.43 0.66 4.80
N GLY A 45 0.76 0.15 4.51
CA GLY A 45 0.96 -0.88 3.49
C GLY A 45 0.23 -2.18 3.82
N THR A 46 0.19 -2.57 5.10
CA THR A 46 -0.57 -3.74 5.56
C THR A 46 -2.07 -3.55 5.35
N VAL A 47 -2.61 -2.39 5.74
CA VAL A 47 -4.04 -2.05 5.57
C VAL A 47 -4.41 -2.08 4.09
N PHE A 48 -3.63 -1.42 3.23
CA PHE A 48 -3.90 -1.39 1.79
C PHE A 48 -3.80 -2.77 1.14
N SER A 49 -2.85 -3.60 1.56
CA SER A 49 -2.75 -4.99 1.08
C SER A 49 -3.97 -5.81 1.51
N ALA A 50 -4.44 -5.65 2.75
CA ALA A 50 -5.65 -6.31 3.23
C ALA A 50 -6.91 -5.88 2.45
N VAL A 51 -7.05 -4.59 2.17
CA VAL A 51 -8.15 -4.07 1.33
C VAL A 51 -8.06 -4.61 -0.10
N ALA A 52 -6.87 -4.67 -0.69
CA ALA A 52 -6.67 -5.24 -2.02
C ALA A 52 -7.12 -6.71 -2.07
N VAL A 53 -6.75 -7.50 -1.07
CA VAL A 53 -7.19 -8.90 -0.93
C VAL A 53 -8.70 -8.97 -0.77
N TRP A 54 -9.29 -8.12 0.07
CA TRP A 54 -10.73 -8.11 0.27
C TRP A 54 -11.49 -7.81 -1.03
N LEU A 55 -11.07 -6.78 -1.78
CA LEU A 55 -11.66 -6.41 -3.07
C LEU A 55 -11.48 -7.49 -4.13
N HIS A 56 -10.35 -8.21 -4.12
CA HIS A 56 -10.13 -9.33 -5.02
C HIS A 56 -11.07 -10.51 -4.74
N LEU A 57 -11.39 -10.75 -3.46
CA LEU A 57 -12.28 -11.82 -3.03
C LEU A 57 -13.77 -11.44 -3.14
N HIS A 58 -14.10 -10.15 -3.14
CA HIS A 58 -15.47 -9.63 -3.21
C HIS A 58 -15.59 -8.62 -4.36
N PRO A 59 -15.51 -9.07 -5.63
CA PRO A 59 -15.75 -8.21 -6.77
C PRO A 59 -17.21 -7.71 -6.75
N ALA A 60 -17.38 -6.41 -7.00
CA ALA A 60 -18.67 -5.74 -7.10
C ALA A 60 -19.43 -6.13 -8.38
#